data_AF-A0A662GNW7-F1
#
_entry.id   AF-A0A662GNW7-F1
#
_cell.length_a   1.000
_cell.length_b   1.000
_cell.length_c   1.000
_cell.angle_alpha   90.00
_cell.angle_beta   90.00
_cell.angle_gamma   90.00
#
_symmetry.space_group_name_H-M   'P 1'
#
loop_
_entity.id
_entity.type
_entity.pdbx_description
1 polymer ?
#
loop_
_entity_poly.entity_id
_entity_poly.type
_entity_poly.pdbx_seq_one_letter_code
_entity_poly.pdbx_strand_id
1 'polypeptide(L)'
;MIFIGLFLSMLIILTSILAYFITPRIEPNPIFGFRVGYTLIDKEVWIKGNKFISKLFMVIGILFLSLSMLLNNEYLVTFLVLFKISVIVGVTVSILYVDDLAEKVTGRRKIEEPSKIVPLKLNPKIVKYLAALTILY
;
A
#
# COMPACT_ATOMS: atom_id res chain seq x y z
N MET A 1 -14.82 -6.97 -20.56
CA MET A 1 -14.92 -6.88 -19.09
C MET A 1 -14.16 -7.99 -18.40
N ILE A 2 -14.44 -9.27 -18.69
CA ILE A 2 -13.77 -10.42 -18.05
C ILE A 2 -12.24 -10.27 -18.06
N PHE A 3 -11.62 -10.03 -19.23
CA PHE A 3 -10.15 -9.89 -19.31
C PHE A 3 -9.59 -8.76 -18.42
N ILE A 4 -10.21 -7.56 -18.47
CA ILE A 4 -9.77 -6.39 -17.70
C ILE A 4 -9.98 -6.65 -16.19
N GLY A 5 -11.15 -7.17 -15.81
CA GLY A 5 -11.48 -7.46 -14.43
C GLY A 5 -10.58 -8.54 -13.82
N LEU A 6 -10.32 -9.61 -14.57
CA LEU A 6 -9.36 -10.66 -14.20
C LEU A 6 -7.96 -10.09 -14.02
N PHE A 7 -7.47 -9.30 -14.97
CA PHE A 7 -6.14 -8.70 -14.93
C PHE A 7 -5.96 -7.80 -13.69
N LEU A 8 -6.87 -6.84 -13.48
CA LEU A 8 -6.80 -5.91 -12.35
C LEU A 8 -6.91 -6.63 -11.00
N SER A 9 -7.83 -7.60 -10.91
CA SER A 9 -8.06 -8.35 -9.67
C SER A 9 -6.86 -9.24 -9.34
N MET A 10 -6.31 -9.95 -10.33
CA MET A 10 -5.10 -10.76 -10.14
C MET A 10 -3.90 -9.90 -9.75
N LEU A 11 -3.72 -8.72 -10.35
CA LEU A 11 -2.65 -7.81 -9.98
C LEU A 11 -2.72 -7.41 -8.50
N ILE A 12 -3.91 -7.02 -8.01
CA ILE A 12 -4.11 -6.68 -6.61
C ILE A 12 -3.88 -7.89 -5.69
N ILE A 13 -4.41 -9.07 -6.04
CA ILE A 13 -4.25 -10.28 -5.22
C ILE A 13 -2.76 -10.64 -5.12
N LEU A 14 -2.05 -10.70 -6.24
CA LEU A 14 -0.64 -11.09 -6.27
C LEU A 14 0.23 -10.11 -5.49
N THR A 15 0.04 -8.80 -5.70
CA THR A 15 0.79 -7.77 -4.95
C THR A 15 0.45 -7.81 -3.46
N SER A 16 -0.80 -8.09 -3.09
CA SER A 16 -1.23 -8.25 -1.69
C SER A 16 -0.60 -9.48 -1.02
N ILE A 17 -0.55 -10.62 -1.72
CA ILE A 17 0.11 -11.84 -1.24
C ILE A 17 1.61 -11.59 -1.04
N LEU A 18 2.27 -11.01 -2.04
CA LEU A 18 3.68 -10.66 -1.96
C LEU A 18 3.94 -9.72 -0.78
N ALA A 19 3.16 -8.66 -0.64
CA ALA A 19 3.28 -7.75 0.50
C ALA A 19 3.07 -8.48 1.83
N TYR A 20 2.04 -9.33 1.96
CA TYR A 20 1.73 -10.06 3.20
C TYR A 20 2.90 -10.90 3.72
N PHE A 21 3.62 -11.55 2.80
CA PHE A 21 4.72 -12.44 3.14
C PHE A 21 6.08 -11.73 3.23
N ILE A 22 6.31 -10.71 2.39
CA ILE A 22 7.61 -10.05 2.28
C ILE A 22 7.75 -8.96 3.34
N THR A 23 6.75 -8.09 3.52
CA THR A 23 6.86 -6.94 4.44
C THR A 23 7.21 -7.32 5.88
N PRO A 24 6.71 -8.42 6.48
CA PRO A 24 7.11 -8.79 7.83
C PRO A 24 8.57 -9.24 7.97
N ARG A 25 9.22 -9.58 6.85
CA ARG A 25 10.60 -10.10 6.81
C ARG A 25 11.64 -9.03 6.50
N ILE A 26 11.20 -7.84 6.13
CA ILE A 26 12.07 -6.71 5.80
C ILE A 26 11.82 -5.56 6.76
N GLU A 27 12.84 -4.75 6.97
CA GLU A 27 12.72 -3.54 7.77
C GLU A 27 11.87 -2.47 7.06
N PRO A 28 11.30 -1.50 7.81
CA PRO A 28 10.57 -0.40 7.20
C PRO A 28 11.45 0.30 6.16
N ASN A 29 10.93 0.43 4.95
CA ASN A 29 11.71 0.95 3.83
C ASN A 29 10.82 1.70 2.83
N PRO A 30 11.41 2.64 2.06
CA PRO A 30 10.66 3.46 1.12
C PRO A 30 10.37 2.77 -0.22
N ILE A 31 10.65 1.46 -0.39
CA ILE A 31 10.60 0.76 -1.69
C ILE A 31 9.54 -0.35 -1.74
N PHE A 32 9.29 -1.05 -0.64
CA PHE A 32 8.30 -2.13 -0.52
C PHE A 32 7.20 -1.81 0.49
N GLY A 33 6.10 -2.55 0.45
CA GLY A 33 4.98 -2.39 1.36
C GLY A 33 4.16 -1.11 1.17
N PHE A 34 3.11 -1.00 1.97
CA PHE A 34 2.25 0.15 2.09
C PHE A 34 2.89 1.18 3.01
N ARG A 35 3.18 2.36 2.46
CA ARG A 35 3.99 3.40 3.11
C ARG A 35 3.11 4.55 3.51
N VAL A 36 2.64 4.49 4.74
CA VAL A 36 2.12 5.67 5.45
C VAL A 36 3.22 6.10 6.41
N GLY A 37 3.46 7.41 6.58
CA GLY A 37 4.60 7.92 7.37
C GLY A 37 4.79 7.19 8.70
N TYR A 38 3.69 6.89 9.38
CA TYR A 38 3.65 6.13 10.63
C TYR A 38 4.20 4.69 10.55
N THR A 39 3.97 3.97 9.45
CA THR A 39 4.54 2.62 9.23
C THR A 39 6.06 2.63 9.13
N LEU A 40 6.69 3.77 8.86
CA LEU A 40 8.14 3.88 8.73
C LEU A 40 8.84 4.23 10.05
N ILE A 41 8.07 4.62 11.08
CA ILE A 41 8.60 5.06 12.38
C ILE A 41 8.88 3.87 13.29
N ASP A 42 8.07 2.82 13.19
CA ASP A 42 8.11 1.69 14.11
C ASP A 42 7.93 0.34 13.39
N LYS A 43 8.75 -0.65 13.78
CA LYS A 43 8.79 -1.97 13.15
C LYS A 43 7.54 -2.80 13.46
N GLU A 44 6.95 -2.63 14.64
CA GLU A 44 5.71 -3.33 15.00
C GLU A 44 4.52 -2.76 14.20
N VAL A 45 4.44 -1.44 14.07
CA VAL A 45 3.45 -0.75 13.22
C VAL A 45 3.61 -1.16 11.77
N TRP A 46 4.85 -1.24 11.26
CA TRP A 46 5.15 -1.74 9.92
C TRP A 46 4.60 -3.16 9.69
N ILE A 47 4.92 -4.10 10.57
CA ILE A 47 4.54 -5.51 10.42
C ILE A 47 3.02 -5.68 10.49
N LYS A 48 2.39 -5.11 11.54
CA LYS A 48 0.94 -5.25 11.76
C LYS A 48 0.14 -4.47 10.72
N GLY A 49 0.58 -3.25 10.39
CA GLY A 49 -0.01 -2.40 9.36
C GLY A 49 -0.02 -3.09 8.00
N ASN A 50 1.15 -3.49 7.49
CA ASN A 50 1.22 -4.15 6.19
C ASN A 50 0.44 -5.47 6.14
N LYS A 51 0.47 -6.28 7.21
CA LYS A 51 -0.34 -7.51 7.25
C LYS A 51 -1.85 -7.24 7.12
N PHE A 52 -2.36 -6.24 7.83
CA PHE A 52 -3.77 -5.85 7.75
C PHE A 52 -4.12 -5.36 6.34
N ILE A 53 -3.32 -4.43 5.82
CA ILE A 53 -3.55 -3.81 4.51
C ILE A 53 -3.50 -4.86 3.40
N SER A 54 -2.51 -5.76 3.42
CA SER A 54 -2.42 -6.87 2.48
C SER A 54 -3.66 -7.76 2.53
N LYS A 55 -4.18 -8.09 3.72
CA LYS A 55 -5.42 -8.88 3.82
C LYS A 55 -6.62 -8.12 3.25
N LEU A 56 -6.75 -6.83 3.55
CA LEU A 56 -7.82 -5.98 3.06
C LEU A 56 -7.85 -5.94 1.52
N PHE A 57 -6.71 -5.64 0.89
CA PHE A 57 -6.62 -5.60 -0.56
C PHE A 57 -6.71 -6.97 -1.22
N MET A 58 -6.28 -8.04 -0.56
CA MET A 58 -6.52 -9.41 -1.02
C MET A 58 -8.03 -9.72 -1.07
N VAL A 59 -8.79 -9.34 -0.04
CA VAL A 59 -10.25 -9.51 -0.01
C VAL A 59 -10.93 -8.68 -1.12
N ILE A 60 -10.53 -7.42 -1.30
CA ILE A 60 -11.03 -6.58 -2.41
C ILE A 60 -10.74 -7.26 -3.75
N GLY A 61 -9.51 -7.73 -3.97
CA GLY A 61 -9.13 -8.41 -5.20
C GLY A 61 -9.96 -9.67 -5.46
N ILE A 62 -10.17 -10.53 -4.45
CA ILE A 62 -10.99 -11.75 -4.58
C ILE A 62 -12.45 -11.39 -4.92
N LEU A 63 -13.02 -10.38 -4.24
CA LEU A 63 -14.38 -9.91 -4.51
C LEU A 63 -14.53 -9.47 -5.97
N PHE A 64 -13.62 -8.62 -6.47
CA PHE A 64 -13.67 -8.13 -7.83
C PHE A 64 -13.31 -9.18 -8.88
N LEU A 65 -12.51 -10.18 -8.53
CA LEU A 65 -12.27 -11.36 -9.37
C LEU A 65 -13.59 -12.10 -9.59
N SER A 66 -14.33 -12.39 -8.52
CA SER A 66 -15.64 -13.04 -8.60
C SER A 66 -16.64 -12.21 -9.40
N LEU A 67 -16.75 -10.90 -9.13
CA LEU A 67 -17.63 -10.01 -9.91
C LEU A 67 -17.27 -10.00 -11.40
N SER A 68 -15.98 -10.06 -11.75
CA SER A 68 -15.55 -10.05 -13.15
C SER A 68 -15.98 -11.29 -13.94
N MET A 69 -16.24 -12.40 -13.25
CA MET A 69 -16.71 -13.66 -13.85
C MET A 69 -18.25 -13.73 -13.92
N LEU A 70 -18.95 -13.02 -13.03
CA LEU A 70 -20.41 -13.05 -12.93
C LEU A 70 -21.10 -12.00 -13.80
N LEU A 71 -20.46 -10.85 -14.02
CA LEU A 71 -21.05 -9.75 -14.78
C LEU A 71 -20.77 -9.87 -16.29
N ASN A 72 -21.63 -9.27 -17.09
CA ASN A 72 -21.45 -9.17 -18.55
C ASN A 72 -20.72 -7.87 -18.94
N ASN A 73 -20.27 -7.79 -20.20
CA ASN A 73 -19.49 -6.67 -20.72
C ASN A 73 -20.18 -5.29 -20.61
N GLU A 74 -21.50 -5.26 -20.62
CA GLU A 74 -22.35 -4.08 -20.41
C GLU A 74 -22.12 -3.39 -19.06
N TYR A 75 -21.68 -4.10 -18.03
CA TYR A 75 -21.42 -3.54 -16.70
C TYR A 75 -19.98 -3.03 -16.51
N LEU A 76 -19.16 -2.97 -17.57
CA LEU A 76 -17.75 -2.62 -17.46
C LEU A 76 -17.50 -1.27 -16.77
N VAL A 77 -18.25 -0.23 -17.14
CA VAL A 77 -18.06 1.11 -16.56
C VAL A 77 -18.41 1.09 -15.07
N THR A 78 -19.56 0.50 -14.71
CA THR A 78 -20.00 0.35 -13.32
C THR A 78 -18.99 -0.44 -12.50
N PHE A 79 -18.47 -1.55 -13.04
CA PHE A 79 -17.43 -2.34 -12.41
C PHE A 79 -16.18 -1.51 -12.10
N LEU A 80 -15.69 -0.73 -13.07
CA LEU A 80 -14.49 0.10 -12.90
C LEU A 80 -14.71 1.22 -11.88
N VAL A 81 -15.90 1.82 -11.85
CA VAL A 81 -16.28 2.84 -10.86
C VAL A 81 -16.28 2.23 -9.45
N LEU A 82 -16.93 1.08 -9.27
CA LEU A 82 -16.97 0.38 -7.98
C LEU A 82 -15.58 -0.07 -7.53
N PHE A 83 -14.76 -0.56 -8.47
CA PHE A 83 -13.38 -0.95 -8.20
C PHE A 83 -12.58 0.24 -7.69
N LYS A 84 -12.64 1.38 -8.39
CA LYS A 84 -11.97 2.62 -7.98
C LYS A 84 -12.42 3.08 -6.60
N ILE A 85 -13.72 3.11 -6.34
CA ILE A 85 -14.28 3.50 -5.02
C ILE A 85 -13.76 2.55 -3.94
N SER A 86 -13.77 1.24 -4.20
CA SER A 86 -13.31 0.23 -3.25
C SER A 86 -11.82 0.38 -2.93
N VAL A 87 -11.00 0.71 -3.93
CA VAL A 87 -9.58 1.01 -3.72
C VAL A 87 -9.41 2.27 -2.87
N ILE A 88 -10.12 3.36 -3.18
CA ILE A 88 -10.06 4.60 -2.39
C ILE A 88 -10.45 4.34 -0.93
N VAL A 89 -11.57 3.68 -0.70
CA VAL A 89 -12.03 3.30 0.64
C VAL A 89 -11.00 2.40 1.33
N GLY A 90 -10.44 1.41 0.61
CA GLY A 90 -9.40 0.54 1.14
C GLY A 90 -8.15 1.29 1.56
N VAL A 91 -7.71 2.28 0.78
CA VAL A 91 -6.58 3.16 1.13
C VAL A 91 -6.93 4.00 2.36
N THR A 92 -8.10 4.62 2.41
CA THR A 92 -8.53 5.44 3.56
C THR A 92 -8.59 4.61 4.84
N VAL A 93 -9.21 3.44 4.81
CA VAL A 93 -9.26 2.50 5.94
C VAL A 93 -7.85 2.07 6.37
N SER A 94 -6.96 1.83 5.40
CA SER A 94 -5.57 1.48 5.68
C SER A 94 -4.82 2.59 6.42
N ILE A 95 -5.02 3.85 6.02
CA ILE A 95 -4.41 5.02 6.68
C ILE A 95 -4.95 5.14 8.11
N LEU A 96 -6.27 5.13 8.28
CA LEU A 96 -6.91 5.25 9.60
C LEU A 96 -6.49 4.12 10.55
N TYR A 97 -6.43 2.89 10.05
CA TYR A 97 -5.96 1.75 10.83
C TYR A 97 -4.51 1.90 11.28
N VAL A 98 -3.62 2.31 10.38
CA VAL A 98 -2.21 2.49 10.70
C VAL A 98 -2.00 3.65 11.67
N ASP A 99 -2.76 4.73 11.52
CA ASP A 99 -2.72 5.90 12.39
C ASP A 99 -3.11 5.51 13.83
N ASP A 100 -4.28 4.87 14.01
CA ASP A 100 -4.74 4.34 15.31
C ASP A 100 -3.76 3.30 15.89
N LEU A 101 -3.22 2.42 15.05
CA LEU A 101 -2.22 1.44 15.47
C LEU A 101 -0.93 2.12 15.94
N ALA A 102 -0.49 3.16 15.24
CA ALA A 102 0.70 3.91 15.61
C ALA A 102 0.49 4.67 16.92
N GLU A 103 -0.68 5.27 17.15
CA GLU A 103 -1.03 5.90 18.42
C GLU A 103 -0.97 4.90 19.57
N LYS A 104 -1.52 3.70 19.38
CA LYS A 104 -1.53 2.64 20.41
C LYS A 104 -0.15 2.09 20.72
N VAL A 105 0.68 1.86 19.69
CA VAL A 105 2.01 1.27 19.86
C VAL A 105 3.02 2.29 20.39
N THR A 106 2.95 3.54 19.92
CA THR A 106 3.92 4.58 20.29
C THR A 106 3.47 5.45 21.47
N GLY A 107 2.20 5.36 21.89
CA GLY A 107 1.65 6.00 23.09
C GLY A 107 1.66 7.54 23.08
N ARG A 108 1.81 8.17 21.90
CA ARG A 108 2.46 9.49 21.73
C ARG A 108 3.90 9.46 22.27
N ARG A 109 4.89 9.20 21.43
CA ARG A 109 6.16 9.92 21.62
C ARG A 109 5.80 11.40 21.52
N LYS A 110 5.90 12.16 22.63
CA LYS A 110 6.26 13.58 22.50
C LYS A 110 7.46 13.55 21.57
N ILE A 111 7.36 14.21 20.43
CA ILE A 111 8.53 14.50 19.60
C ILE A 111 9.48 15.22 20.57
N GLU A 112 10.46 14.53 21.13
CA GLU A 112 11.49 15.11 21.99
C GLU A 112 12.37 15.96 21.07
N GLU A 113 11.85 17.17 20.83
CA GLU A 113 12.28 18.12 19.82
C GLU A 113 12.28 17.55 18.38
N PRO A 114 11.93 18.33 17.36
CA PRO A 114 12.24 17.93 16.00
C PRO A 114 13.76 17.73 15.97
N SER A 115 14.21 16.47 15.94
CA SER A 115 15.61 16.18 15.61
C SER A 115 15.86 16.97 14.34
N LYS A 116 16.82 17.91 14.40
CA LYS A 116 17.14 18.78 13.26
C LYS A 116 17.12 17.89 12.04
N ILE A 117 16.21 18.14 11.12
CA ILE A 117 16.13 17.41 9.87
C ILE A 117 17.47 17.69 9.21
N VAL A 118 18.44 16.80 9.42
CA VAL A 118 19.72 16.91 8.75
C VAL A 118 19.34 16.66 7.31
N PRO A 119 19.47 17.66 6.41
CA PRO A 119 19.14 17.46 5.02
C PRO A 119 19.92 16.23 4.58
N LEU A 120 19.20 15.23 4.06
CA LEU A 120 19.79 14.01 3.57
C LEU A 120 20.89 14.45 2.60
N LYS A 121 22.17 14.23 2.96
CA LYS A 121 23.28 14.53 2.06
C LYS A 121 23.16 13.55 0.91
N LEU A 122 22.40 13.94 -0.10
CA LEU A 122 22.17 13.15 -1.30
C LEU A 122 23.52 12.96 -1.98
N ASN A 123 24.04 11.75 -1.89
CA ASN A 123 25.20 11.37 -2.68
C ASN A 123 24.81 11.54 -4.17
N PRO A 124 25.59 12.27 -4.98
CA PRO A 124 25.26 12.52 -6.39
C PRO A 124 25.02 11.25 -7.20
N LYS A 125 25.53 10.09 -6.75
CA LYS A 125 25.21 8.79 -7.33
C LYS A 125 23.74 8.39 -7.14
N ILE A 126 23.15 8.66 -5.97
CA ILE A 126 21.74 8.34 -5.66
C ILE A 126 20.79 9.21 -6.49
N VAL A 127 21.16 10.48 -6.70
CA VAL A 127 20.41 11.41 -7.57
C VAL A 127 20.40 10.92 -9.02
N LYS A 128 21.52 10.39 -9.52
CA LYS A 128 21.57 9.79 -10.87
C LYS A 128 20.64 8.59 -11.01
N TYR A 129 20.53 7.73 -9.99
CA TYR A 129 19.62 6.59 -10.01
C TYR A 129 18.16 7.01 -10.01
N LEU A 130 17.78 8.01 -9.20
CA LEU A 130 16.42 8.54 -9.18
C LEU A 130 16.06 9.26 -10.49
N ALA A 131 16.99 10.06 -11.04
CA ALA A 131 16.80 10.74 -12.32
C ALA A 131 16.66 9.74 -13.48
N ALA A 132 17.48 8.68 -13.51
CA ALA A 132 17.36 7.61 -14.49
C ALA A 132 16.02 6.87 -14.39
N LEU A 133 15.49 6.69 -13.18
CA LEU A 133 14.18 6.07 -12.97
C LEU A 133 13.03 6.94 -13.48
N THR A 134 13.12 8.27 -13.37
CA THR A 134 12.13 9.22 -13.89
C THR A 134 12.21 9.45 -15.40
N ILE A 135 13.35 9.19 -16.05
CA ILE A 135 13.50 9.31 -17.51
C ILE A 135 13.01 8.03 -18.23
N LEU A 136 12.86 6.91 -17.50
CA LEU A 136 12.39 5.63 -18.00
C LEU A 136 10.87 5.37 -17.76
N TYR A 137 10.13 6.39 -17.30
CA TYR A 137 8.66 6.38 -17.15
C TYR A 137 8.05 7.56 -17.90
#